data_AF-A0A315AAR6-F1
#
_entry.id   AF-A0A315AAR6-F1
#
_cell.length_a   1.000
_cell.length_b   1.000
_cell.length_c   1.000
_cell.angle_alpha   90.00
_cell.angle_beta   90.00
_cell.angle_gamma   90.00
#
_symmetry.space_group_name_H-M   'P 1'
#
loop_
_entity.id
_entity.type
_entity.pdbx_description
1 polymer ?
#
loop_
_entity_poly.entity_id
_entity_poly.type
_entity_poly.pdbx_seq_one_letter_code
_entity_poly.pdbx_strand_id
1 'polypeptide(L)'
;TTDNNYVVNKLALTGAAIAGVTTTYATAADAGAVSFTNVQGAVGSKDKVTSVASIVDANSSANISTSGNLKAGSYNQTATVISGDDAANYSFAGITTTDNNYVVNKLALTGAAIAGVTTTYATAADAGAVSFTNVQGAVGSKDIVTSVASIVDANSSANISTSGNLKAGSYKQTATAISGDDASNYSFAGITTTDNNYVVNKLALTGAAIAGVTTTYATAADAGAVSFTNVQGAVGSKDKVTSVASIVDANSSANISTSGNLKAGSYKQTATAISGDDAANYSFAGITTTDNNYVVNKLALTGAAIAGVTTTYATAADAGAVSFTNVQGAVGSKDKVTSVASIVDANSSANISTSGNLKAGSYNQTATAISGDDAANYSFTGITTTDNNYVVNKLALTGAAIAGVTTTYATAADAGAVSFTNVQGAVGSKDKVTSVASIVDANSSANISTSGNLKAGSYNQTA
;
A
#
# COMPACT_ATOMS: atom_id res chain seq x y z
N THR A 1 55.57 24.63 -109.58
CA THR A 1 54.48 24.31 -108.63
C THR A 1 54.39 22.80 -108.56
N THR A 2 54.93 22.21 -107.49
CA THR A 2 54.85 20.76 -107.25
C THR A 2 53.51 20.48 -106.60
N ASP A 3 52.58 19.92 -107.38
CA ASP A 3 51.31 19.44 -106.87
C ASP A 3 51.56 18.18 -106.00
N ASN A 4 51.11 18.23 -104.75
CA ASN A 4 51.12 17.09 -103.86
C ASN A 4 50.08 16.05 -104.34
N ASN A 5 50.52 15.02 -105.07
CA ASN A 5 49.65 13.96 -105.63
C ASN A 5 49.35 12.79 -104.66
N TYR A 6 49.60 12.94 -103.35
CA TYR A 6 49.36 11.86 -102.38
C TYR A 6 48.70 12.38 -101.10
N VAL A 7 47.55 11.82 -100.77
CA VAL A 7 46.78 12.11 -99.55
C VAL A 7 46.82 10.88 -98.65
N VAL A 8 47.34 11.04 -97.43
CA VAL A 8 47.23 10.03 -96.37
C VAL A 8 46.06 10.38 -95.47
N ASN A 9 45.08 9.50 -95.42
CA ASN A 9 43.95 9.64 -94.51
C ASN A 9 44.29 9.09 -93.13
N LYS A 10 43.65 9.65 -92.09
CA LYS A 10 43.74 9.11 -90.73
C LYS A 10 43.19 7.69 -90.68
N LEU A 11 43.83 6.81 -89.91
CA LEU A 11 43.30 5.48 -89.64
C LEU A 11 42.20 5.57 -88.57
N ALA A 12 40.99 5.13 -88.91
CA ALA A 12 39.91 5.05 -87.92
C ALA A 12 40.20 3.96 -86.88
N LEU A 13 40.16 4.31 -85.60
CA LEU A 13 40.30 3.34 -84.52
C LEU A 13 39.06 2.44 -84.44
N THR A 14 39.28 1.15 -84.27
CA THR A 14 38.24 0.12 -84.18
C THR A 14 38.46 -0.78 -82.96
N GLY A 15 37.43 -1.55 -82.59
CA GLY A 15 37.47 -2.40 -81.41
C GLY A 15 37.70 -1.62 -80.12
N ALA A 16 37.22 -0.38 -80.05
CA ALA A 16 37.30 0.44 -78.84
C ALA A 16 36.52 -0.25 -77.71
N ALA A 17 37.11 -0.34 -76.53
CA ALA A 17 36.47 -0.88 -75.34
C ALA A 17 36.93 -0.12 -74.10
N ILE A 18 36.02 0.03 -73.13
CA ILE A 18 36.31 0.61 -71.82
C ILE A 18 36.21 -0.52 -70.78
N ALA A 19 37.27 -0.72 -70.00
CA ALA A 19 37.27 -1.73 -68.94
C ALA A 19 36.20 -1.41 -67.87
N GLY A 20 35.62 -2.45 -67.27
CA GLY A 20 34.72 -2.26 -66.14
C GLY A 20 35.48 -1.81 -64.89
N VAL A 21 34.83 -1.00 -64.06
CA VAL A 21 35.37 -0.52 -62.79
C VAL A 21 34.34 -0.76 -61.71
N THR A 22 34.79 -1.23 -60.55
CA THR A 22 33.97 -1.33 -59.35
C THR A 22 34.66 -0.59 -58.22
N THR A 23 33.97 0.38 -57.63
CA THR A 23 34.44 1.18 -56.50
C THR A 23 33.41 1.12 -55.37
N THR A 24 33.73 1.70 -54.21
CA THR A 24 32.78 1.92 -53.12
C THR A 24 32.41 3.40 -53.08
N TYR A 25 31.22 3.70 -52.57
CA TYR A 25 30.77 5.06 -52.37
C TYR A 25 31.81 5.87 -51.56
N ALA A 26 32.10 7.08 -52.04
CA ALA A 26 33.13 8.00 -51.53
C ALA A 26 34.59 7.49 -51.59
N THR A 27 34.88 6.43 -52.33
CA THR A 27 36.26 6.08 -52.70
C THR A 27 36.57 6.57 -54.11
N ALA A 28 37.64 7.34 -54.25
CA ALA A 28 38.12 7.78 -55.56
C ALA A 28 38.53 6.55 -56.39
N ALA A 29 38.03 6.48 -57.62
CA ALA A 29 38.47 5.50 -58.61
C ALA A 29 38.49 6.17 -59.98
N ASP A 30 39.52 5.86 -60.76
CA ASP A 30 39.60 6.30 -62.15
C ASP A 30 38.57 5.54 -62.98
N ALA A 31 38.15 6.16 -64.08
CA ALA A 31 37.36 5.46 -65.09
C ALA A 31 38.19 4.35 -65.76
N GLY A 32 37.48 3.42 -66.41
CA GLY A 32 38.06 2.24 -67.03
C GLY A 32 39.08 2.58 -68.11
N ALA A 33 40.14 1.76 -68.18
CA ALA A 33 41.13 1.87 -69.24
C ALA A 33 40.48 1.70 -70.62
N VAL A 34 40.78 2.61 -71.54
CA VAL A 34 40.34 2.54 -72.94
C VAL A 34 41.37 1.75 -73.75
N SER A 35 40.90 0.78 -74.54
CA SER A 35 41.74 -0.01 -75.45
C SER A 35 41.20 0.01 -76.86
N PHE A 36 42.08 -0.20 -77.85
CA PHE A 36 41.79 -0.27 -79.28
C PHE A 36 42.47 -1.49 -79.89
N THR A 37 41.86 -2.14 -80.87
CA THR A 37 42.41 -3.39 -81.44
C THR A 37 43.35 -3.16 -82.63
N ASN A 38 43.31 -1.98 -83.26
CA ASN A 38 43.97 -1.72 -84.54
C ASN A 38 45.07 -0.64 -84.51
N VAL A 39 45.61 -0.32 -83.32
CA VAL A 39 46.80 0.56 -83.19
C VAL A 39 48.02 -0.12 -83.81
N GLN A 40 48.68 0.57 -84.74
CA GLN A 40 49.74 0.04 -85.60
C GLN A 40 51.11 0.02 -84.89
N GLY A 41 52.04 -0.73 -85.48
CA GLY A 41 53.44 -0.84 -85.05
C GLY A 41 53.84 -2.23 -84.57
N ALA A 42 55.13 -2.55 -84.65
CA ALA A 42 55.68 -3.83 -84.22
C ALA A 42 55.63 -3.97 -82.68
N VAL A 43 55.67 -5.20 -82.17
CA VAL A 43 55.73 -5.46 -80.72
C VAL A 43 56.95 -4.74 -80.14
N GLY A 44 56.74 -3.82 -79.19
CA GLY A 44 57.79 -2.96 -78.61
C GLY A 44 57.97 -1.59 -79.27
N SER A 45 57.24 -1.29 -80.35
CA SER A 45 57.23 0.00 -81.05
C SER A 45 55.85 0.29 -81.64
N LYS A 46 54.79 0.00 -80.88
CA LYS A 46 53.42 0.42 -81.24
C LYS A 46 53.29 1.93 -81.15
N ASP A 47 52.48 2.49 -82.04
CA ASP A 47 52.07 3.89 -82.00
C ASP A 47 51.48 4.21 -80.62
N LYS A 48 51.85 5.37 -80.07
CA LYS A 48 51.36 5.85 -78.79
C LYS A 48 50.05 6.60 -78.99
N VAL A 49 48.96 5.87 -78.85
CA VAL A 49 47.59 6.40 -78.84
C VAL A 49 46.90 5.96 -77.56
N THR A 50 46.43 6.93 -76.78
CA THR A 50 45.72 6.73 -75.52
C THR A 50 44.38 7.45 -75.56
N SER A 51 43.47 7.06 -74.68
CA SER A 51 42.20 7.74 -74.45
C SER A 51 41.83 7.58 -72.99
N VAL A 52 41.16 8.58 -72.44
CA VAL A 52 40.71 8.60 -71.04
C VAL A 52 39.19 8.50 -71.04
N ALA A 53 38.66 7.51 -70.32
CA ALA A 53 37.24 7.39 -70.09
C ALA A 53 36.77 8.39 -69.02
N SER A 54 35.50 8.72 -69.06
CA SER A 54 34.77 9.47 -68.04
C SER A 54 33.40 8.84 -67.82
N ILE A 55 32.81 9.06 -66.65
CA ILE A 55 31.48 8.56 -66.32
C ILE A 55 30.43 9.46 -66.99
N VAL A 56 29.41 8.86 -67.61
CA VAL A 56 28.31 9.61 -68.21
C VAL A 56 27.50 10.30 -67.12
N ASP A 57 27.21 11.60 -67.30
CA ASP A 57 26.46 12.43 -66.35
C ASP A 57 27.01 12.41 -64.91
N ALA A 58 28.32 12.26 -64.77
CA ALA A 58 28.99 12.16 -63.47
C ALA A 58 28.66 13.32 -62.52
N ASN A 59 28.46 14.52 -63.07
CA ASN A 59 28.22 15.76 -62.31
C ASN A 59 26.74 16.16 -62.27
N SER A 60 25.82 15.30 -62.73
CA SER A 60 24.39 15.56 -62.60
C SER A 60 23.98 15.58 -61.13
N SER A 61 23.16 16.54 -60.72
CA SER A 61 22.63 16.61 -59.35
C SER A 61 21.83 15.36 -58.96
N ALA A 62 21.31 14.62 -59.94
CA ALA A 62 20.67 13.33 -59.71
C ALA A 62 21.68 12.26 -59.24
N ASN A 63 22.94 12.35 -59.72
CA ASN A 63 24.00 11.36 -59.51
C ASN A 63 25.00 11.75 -58.41
N ILE A 64 24.98 13.01 -57.95
CA ILE A 64 25.88 13.50 -56.90
C ILE A 64 25.13 13.59 -55.57
N SER A 65 25.72 13.05 -54.50
CA SER A 65 25.22 13.13 -53.13
C SER A 65 25.39 14.53 -52.52
N THR A 66 24.80 14.74 -51.36
CA THR A 66 24.96 16.00 -50.61
C THR A 66 26.43 16.30 -50.30
N SER A 67 27.25 15.28 -50.05
CA SER A 67 28.70 15.42 -49.84
C SER A 67 29.55 15.57 -51.10
N GLY A 68 28.92 15.63 -52.29
CA GLY A 68 29.64 15.84 -53.55
C GLY A 68 30.23 14.56 -54.16
N ASN A 69 29.86 13.39 -53.66
CA ASN A 69 30.33 12.10 -54.16
C ASN A 69 29.36 11.53 -55.20
N LEU A 70 29.88 10.78 -56.16
CA LEU A 70 29.03 9.98 -57.06
C LEU A 70 28.25 8.95 -56.24
N LYS A 71 26.93 8.94 -56.37
CA LYS A 71 26.01 8.05 -55.65
C LYS A 71 26.29 6.58 -55.93
N ALA A 72 25.86 5.70 -55.03
CA ALA A 72 25.91 4.26 -55.27
C ALA A 72 24.96 3.88 -56.42
N GLY A 73 25.44 3.06 -57.35
CA GLY A 73 24.70 2.74 -58.57
C GLY A 73 25.61 2.14 -59.64
N SER A 74 25.06 1.98 -60.84
CA SER A 74 25.81 1.53 -62.01
C SER A 74 25.66 2.56 -63.12
N TYR A 75 26.77 2.90 -63.77
CA TYR A 75 26.86 4.00 -64.73
C TYR A 75 27.54 3.56 -66.03
N ASN A 76 27.15 4.18 -67.14
CA ASN A 76 27.86 4.07 -68.40
C ASN A 76 29.17 4.87 -68.35
N GLN A 77 30.14 4.44 -69.13
CA GLN A 77 31.39 5.18 -69.35
C GLN A 77 31.47 5.64 -70.79
N THR A 78 32.10 6.79 -71.02
CA THR A 78 32.33 7.35 -72.35
C THR A 78 33.77 7.79 -72.51
N ALA A 79 34.31 7.65 -73.72
CA ALA A 79 35.59 8.20 -74.12
C ALA A 79 35.40 8.85 -75.48
N THR A 80 35.74 10.12 -75.62
CA THR A 80 35.44 10.91 -76.83
C THR A 80 36.68 11.47 -77.52
N VAL A 81 37.83 11.44 -76.84
CA VAL A 81 39.09 12.03 -77.31
C VAL A 81 40.24 11.05 -77.22
N ILE A 82 41.19 11.17 -78.14
CA ILE A 82 42.46 10.44 -78.13
C ILE A 82 43.64 11.40 -77.96
N SER A 83 44.71 10.91 -77.35
CA SER A 83 45.95 11.64 -77.06
C SER A 83 47.17 10.74 -77.29
N GLY A 84 48.38 11.29 -77.20
CA GLY A 84 49.64 10.58 -77.42
C GLY A 84 50.37 11.04 -78.69
N ASP A 85 51.66 10.71 -78.79
CA ASP A 85 52.57 11.20 -79.84
C ASP A 85 52.03 10.93 -81.25
N ASP A 86 51.30 9.83 -81.42
CA ASP A 86 50.81 9.37 -82.73
C ASP A 86 49.31 9.62 -82.94
N ALA A 87 48.60 10.24 -81.99
CA ALA A 87 47.14 10.41 -82.05
C ALA A 87 46.65 11.21 -83.27
N ALA A 88 47.48 12.12 -83.80
CA ALA A 88 47.15 12.90 -85.00
C ALA A 88 46.95 12.02 -86.25
N ASN A 89 47.54 10.82 -86.27
CA ASN A 89 47.43 9.85 -87.36
C ASN A 89 46.12 9.05 -87.33
N TYR A 90 45.33 9.17 -86.26
CA TYR A 90 44.13 8.38 -86.03
C TYR A 90 42.88 9.25 -85.92
N SER A 91 41.74 8.67 -86.28
CA SER A 91 40.41 9.24 -85.99
C SER A 91 39.66 8.35 -85.02
N PHE A 92 38.93 8.96 -84.09
CA PHE A 92 38.12 8.27 -83.09
C PHE A 92 36.72 8.89 -83.06
N ALA A 93 35.70 8.06 -83.25
CA ALA A 93 34.30 8.51 -83.22
C ALA A 93 33.75 8.67 -81.79
N GLY A 94 34.55 8.33 -80.78
CA GLY A 94 34.08 8.15 -79.41
C GLY A 94 33.45 6.78 -79.20
N ILE A 95 33.34 6.38 -77.93
CA ILE A 95 32.57 5.22 -77.52
C ILE A 95 31.88 5.53 -76.19
N THR A 96 30.63 5.08 -76.05
CA THR A 96 29.95 4.95 -74.77
C THR A 96 29.63 3.49 -74.57
N THR A 97 29.85 2.97 -73.37
CA THR A 97 29.57 1.57 -73.06
C THR A 97 28.09 1.30 -73.20
N THR A 98 27.71 0.20 -73.83
CA THR A 98 26.29 -0.16 -74.02
C THR A 98 25.63 -0.50 -72.68
N ASP A 99 26.37 -1.22 -71.82
CA ASP A 99 25.94 -1.55 -70.46
C ASP A 99 26.65 -0.67 -69.43
N ASN A 100 26.00 -0.53 -68.27
CA ASN A 100 26.61 0.10 -67.11
C ASN A 100 27.75 -0.78 -66.58
N ASN A 101 28.99 -0.36 -66.83
CA ASN A 101 30.19 -1.10 -66.43
C ASN A 101 31.06 -0.33 -65.42
N TYR A 102 30.63 0.84 -64.95
CA TYR A 102 31.19 1.49 -63.77
C TYR A 102 30.21 1.34 -62.60
N VAL A 103 30.59 0.57 -61.58
CA VAL A 103 29.72 0.23 -60.44
C VAL A 103 30.26 0.91 -59.18
N VAL A 104 29.40 1.65 -58.49
CA VAL A 104 29.65 2.21 -57.16
C VAL A 104 28.85 1.40 -56.14
N ASN A 105 29.55 0.58 -55.37
CA ASN A 105 28.96 -0.18 -54.27
C ASN A 105 28.60 0.75 -53.10
N LYS A 106 27.57 0.38 -52.35
CA LYS A 106 27.21 1.09 -51.12
C LYS A 106 28.34 1.04 -50.07
N LEU A 107 28.53 2.13 -49.34
CA LEU A 107 29.44 2.16 -48.20
C LEU A 107 28.75 1.59 -46.95
N ALA A 108 29.36 0.58 -46.32
CA ALA A 108 28.85 0.05 -45.06
C ALA A 108 29.02 1.08 -43.92
N LEU A 109 27.95 1.38 -43.20
CA LEU A 109 28.01 2.25 -42.01
C LEU A 109 28.72 1.55 -40.85
N THR A 110 29.58 2.28 -40.15
CA THR A 110 30.37 1.80 -39.02
C THR A 110 30.33 2.76 -37.84
N GLY A 111 30.68 2.24 -36.66
CA GLY A 111 30.61 2.98 -35.40
C GLY A 111 29.18 3.43 -35.07
N ALA A 112 28.19 2.59 -35.42
CA ALA A 112 26.81 2.84 -35.05
C ALA A 112 26.69 2.86 -33.51
N ALA A 113 25.98 3.84 -32.97
CA ALA A 113 25.72 3.95 -31.53
C ALA A 113 24.33 4.54 -31.28
N ILE A 114 23.68 4.08 -30.21
CA ILE A 114 22.39 4.60 -29.74
C ILE A 114 22.62 5.28 -28.39
N ALA A 115 22.25 6.54 -28.26
CA ALA A 115 22.37 7.29 -27.01
C ALA A 115 21.54 6.66 -25.88
N GLY A 116 22.00 6.79 -24.64
CA GLY A 116 21.23 6.36 -23.47
C GLY A 116 20.04 7.28 -23.21
N VAL A 117 18.95 6.73 -22.67
CA VAL A 117 17.75 7.46 -22.28
C VAL A 117 17.36 7.06 -20.87
N THR A 118 16.89 8.03 -20.08
CA THR A 118 16.31 7.77 -18.76
C THR A 118 14.99 8.52 -18.67
N THR A 119 13.93 7.82 -18.33
CA THR A 119 12.59 8.36 -18.13
C THR A 119 11.99 7.83 -16.83
N THR A 120 10.85 8.37 -16.43
CA THR A 120 10.05 7.84 -15.31
C THR A 120 8.86 7.08 -15.88
N TYR A 121 8.45 6.03 -15.19
CA TYR A 121 7.29 5.22 -15.54
C TYR A 121 6.06 6.10 -15.90
N ALA A 122 5.39 5.73 -17.00
CA ALA A 122 4.28 6.46 -17.63
C ALA A 122 4.60 7.88 -18.16
N THR A 123 5.87 8.25 -18.29
CA THR A 123 6.30 9.45 -19.00
C THR A 123 6.75 9.07 -20.41
N ALA A 124 6.19 9.74 -21.43
CA ALA A 124 6.61 9.54 -22.81
C ALA A 124 8.06 9.99 -23.01
N ALA A 125 8.88 9.11 -23.59
CA ALA A 125 10.26 9.43 -23.98
C ALA A 125 10.64 8.62 -25.22
N ASP A 126 11.18 9.30 -26.21
CA ASP A 126 11.70 8.68 -27.43
C ASP A 126 12.91 7.80 -27.11
N ALA A 127 13.19 6.85 -28.01
CA ALA A 127 14.44 6.11 -27.98
C ALA A 127 15.63 7.04 -28.27
N GLY A 128 16.82 6.58 -27.92
CA GLY A 128 18.06 7.33 -28.08
C GLY A 128 18.38 7.65 -29.54
N ALA A 129 19.01 8.81 -29.75
CA ALA A 129 19.50 9.21 -31.06
C ALA A 129 20.52 8.19 -31.60
N VAL A 130 20.37 7.80 -32.87
CA VAL A 130 21.31 6.93 -33.58
C VAL A 130 22.37 7.78 -34.26
N SER A 131 23.63 7.38 -34.14
CA SER A 131 24.77 8.06 -34.76
C SER A 131 25.68 7.07 -35.48
N PHE A 132 26.43 7.57 -36.47
CA PHE A 132 27.39 6.82 -37.27
C PHE A 132 28.68 7.63 -37.41
N THR A 133 29.82 6.95 -37.46
CA THR A 133 31.14 7.61 -37.48
C THR A 133 31.64 7.93 -38.89
N ASN A 134 31.13 7.26 -39.92
CA ASN A 134 31.66 7.30 -41.28
C ASN A 134 30.69 7.85 -42.34
N VAL A 135 29.69 8.64 -41.93
CA VAL A 135 28.84 9.39 -42.85
C VAL A 135 29.65 10.52 -43.49
N GLN A 136 29.64 10.58 -44.82
CA GLN A 136 30.53 11.39 -45.64
C GLN A 136 30.15 12.87 -45.69
N GLY A 137 31.15 13.72 -45.96
CA GLY A 137 31.00 15.16 -46.11
C GLY A 137 31.42 15.98 -44.87
N ALA A 138 31.77 17.24 -45.12
CA ALA A 138 32.11 18.19 -44.08
C ALA A 138 30.84 18.77 -43.41
N VAL A 139 31.02 19.47 -42.28
CA VAL A 139 29.91 20.16 -41.62
C VAL A 139 29.27 21.16 -42.61
N GLY A 140 27.96 21.05 -42.82
CA GLY A 140 27.19 21.87 -43.77
C GLY A 140 27.02 21.26 -45.17
N SER A 141 27.75 20.20 -45.50
CA SER A 141 27.60 19.42 -46.73
C SER A 141 27.75 17.92 -46.43
N LYS A 142 27.29 17.50 -45.25
CA LYS A 142 27.32 16.11 -44.81
C LYS A 142 26.14 15.38 -45.43
N ASP A 143 26.36 14.15 -45.85
CA ASP A 143 25.28 13.27 -46.32
C ASP A 143 24.17 13.17 -45.28
N ILE A 144 22.93 13.18 -45.77
CA ILE A 144 21.73 13.10 -44.95
C ILE A 144 21.36 11.63 -44.80
N VAL A 145 21.82 11.05 -43.70
CA VAL A 145 21.51 9.68 -43.28
C VAL A 145 21.02 9.68 -41.84
N THR A 146 19.79 9.24 -41.63
CA THR A 146 19.13 9.16 -40.33
C THR A 146 18.74 7.73 -40.02
N SER A 147 18.61 7.42 -38.74
CA SER A 147 18.08 6.14 -38.27
C SER A 147 17.30 6.37 -36.97
N VAL A 148 16.23 5.62 -36.79
CA VAL A 148 15.36 5.71 -35.61
C VAL A 148 15.55 4.45 -34.78
N ALA A 149 15.88 4.63 -33.51
CA ALA A 149 15.93 3.54 -32.56
C ALA A 149 14.54 3.17 -32.05
N SER A 150 14.39 1.94 -31.61
CA SER A 150 13.24 1.44 -30.87
C SER A 150 13.71 0.60 -29.69
N ILE A 151 12.84 0.40 -28.71
CA ILE A 151 13.14 -0.42 -27.55
C ILE A 151 12.90 -1.89 -27.92
N VAL A 152 13.85 -2.75 -27.57
CA VAL A 152 13.73 -4.20 -27.81
C VAL A 152 12.57 -4.75 -26.98
N ASP A 153 11.69 -5.52 -27.63
CA ASP A 153 10.50 -6.13 -27.02
C ASP A 153 9.58 -5.14 -26.28
N ALA A 154 9.54 -3.88 -26.74
CA ALA A 154 8.75 -2.81 -26.12
C ALA A 154 7.27 -3.19 -25.92
N ASN A 155 6.71 -3.95 -26.87
CA ASN A 155 5.29 -4.33 -26.91
C ASN A 155 5.03 -5.73 -26.34
N SER A 156 6.03 -6.38 -25.73
CA SER A 156 5.83 -7.66 -25.07
C SER A 156 4.93 -7.48 -23.85
N SER A 157 3.98 -8.40 -23.63
CA SER A 157 3.12 -8.41 -22.44
C SER A 157 3.92 -8.53 -21.14
N ALA A 158 5.15 -9.06 -21.20
CA ALA A 158 6.07 -9.06 -20.06
C ALA A 158 6.53 -7.64 -19.68
N ASN A 159 6.69 -6.76 -20.67
CA ASN A 159 7.25 -5.42 -20.53
C ASN A 159 6.20 -4.30 -20.47
N ILE A 160 4.94 -4.58 -20.80
CA ILE A 160 3.84 -3.61 -20.74
C ILE A 160 2.98 -3.84 -19.50
N SER A 161 2.70 -2.76 -18.76
CA SER A 161 1.82 -2.76 -17.58
C SER A 161 0.35 -2.93 -17.96
N THR A 162 -0.52 -3.13 -16.96
CA THR A 162 -1.98 -3.17 -17.20
C THR A 162 -2.49 -1.89 -17.87
N SER A 163 -1.91 -0.73 -17.54
CA SER A 163 -2.23 0.57 -18.15
C SER A 163 -1.63 0.83 -19.54
N GLY A 164 -0.88 -0.13 -20.11
CA GLY A 164 -0.30 0.00 -21.45
C GLY A 164 1.04 0.75 -21.50
N ASN A 165 1.66 1.01 -20.35
CA ASN A 165 2.95 1.69 -20.28
C ASN A 165 4.10 0.68 -20.22
N LEU A 166 5.26 1.06 -20.76
CA LEU A 166 6.50 0.30 -20.56
C LEU A 166 6.83 0.27 -19.06
N LYS A 167 7.02 -0.92 -18.50
CA LYS A 167 7.30 -1.14 -17.08
C LYS A 167 8.61 -0.47 -16.64
N ALA A 168 8.74 -0.23 -15.33
CA ALA A 168 10.01 0.23 -14.78
C ALA A 168 11.08 -0.86 -14.93
N GLY A 169 12.27 -0.47 -15.37
CA GLY A 169 13.33 -1.42 -15.71
C GLY A 169 14.42 -0.80 -16.58
N SER A 170 15.30 -1.64 -17.11
CA SER A 170 16.33 -1.23 -18.06
C SER A 170 16.22 -2.11 -19.30
N TYR A 171 16.22 -1.50 -20.48
CA TYR A 171 15.95 -2.13 -21.76
C TYR A 171 17.08 -1.86 -22.77
N LYS A 172 17.24 -2.79 -23.70
CA LYS A 172 18.08 -2.60 -24.88
C LYS A 172 17.36 -1.77 -25.92
N GLN A 173 18.14 -1.10 -26.76
CA GLN A 173 17.62 -0.37 -27.92
C GLN A 173 18.16 -1.00 -29.20
N THR A 174 17.39 -0.91 -30.28
CA THR A 174 17.76 -1.42 -31.60
C THR A 174 17.43 -0.42 -32.69
N ALA A 175 18.22 -0.40 -33.75
CA ALA A 175 17.94 0.35 -34.97
C ALA A 175 18.31 -0.54 -36.15
N THR A 176 17.40 -0.73 -37.10
CA THR A 176 17.56 -1.74 -38.18
C THR A 176 17.51 -1.14 -39.58
N ALA A 177 17.14 0.13 -39.71
CA ALA A 177 16.99 0.80 -40.99
C ALA A 177 17.60 2.20 -40.97
N ILE A 178 17.94 2.68 -42.15
CA ILE A 178 18.37 4.06 -42.40
C ILE A 178 17.43 4.73 -43.41
N SER A 179 17.33 6.04 -43.30
CA SER A 179 16.53 6.91 -44.18
C SER A 179 17.28 8.23 -44.42
N GLY A 180 16.73 9.11 -45.24
CA GLY A 180 17.37 10.36 -45.66
C GLY A 180 17.81 10.31 -47.12
N ASP A 181 18.09 11.49 -47.68
CA ASP A 181 18.30 11.68 -49.12
C ASP A 181 19.51 10.89 -49.66
N ASP A 182 20.50 10.62 -48.81
CA ASP A 182 21.72 9.92 -49.18
C ASP A 182 21.75 8.46 -48.68
N ALA A 183 20.69 7.96 -48.04
CA ALA A 183 20.67 6.62 -47.43
C ALA A 183 20.89 5.49 -48.44
N SER A 184 20.50 5.67 -49.70
CA SER A 184 20.72 4.69 -50.78
C SER A 184 22.20 4.44 -51.07
N ASN A 185 23.09 5.37 -50.69
CA ASN A 185 24.53 5.25 -50.85
C ASN A 185 25.19 4.36 -49.78
N TYR A 186 24.42 3.97 -48.75
CA TYR A 186 24.94 3.25 -47.60
C TYR A 186 24.23 1.92 -47.38
N SER A 187 24.94 0.99 -46.73
CA SER A 187 24.35 -0.22 -46.18
C SER A 187 24.45 -0.19 -44.65
N PHE A 188 23.39 -0.66 -43.98
CA PHE A 188 23.34 -0.75 -42.53
C PHE A 188 22.88 -2.15 -42.13
N ALA A 189 23.69 -2.84 -41.32
CA ALA A 189 23.38 -4.17 -40.83
C ALA A 189 22.42 -4.16 -39.62
N GLY A 190 22.07 -2.97 -39.12
CA GLY A 190 21.40 -2.81 -37.84
C GLY A 190 22.38 -2.78 -36.66
N ILE A 191 21.89 -2.29 -35.52
CA ILE A 191 22.58 -2.39 -34.23
C ILE A 191 21.56 -2.64 -33.13
N THR A 192 21.96 -3.43 -32.14
CA THR A 192 21.28 -3.51 -30.84
C THR A 192 22.30 -3.21 -29.76
N THR A 193 21.93 -2.42 -28.76
CA THR A 193 22.86 -2.03 -27.69
C THR A 193 23.33 -3.26 -26.90
N THR A 194 24.62 -3.30 -26.60
CA THR A 194 25.19 -4.38 -25.77
C THR A 194 24.63 -4.34 -24.37
N ASP A 195 24.54 -3.14 -23.79
CA ASP A 195 23.97 -2.90 -22.47
C ASP A 195 22.55 -2.31 -22.56
N ASN A 196 21.81 -2.45 -21.47
CA ASN A 196 20.50 -1.86 -21.31
C ASN A 196 20.66 -0.36 -21.02
N ASN A 197 20.58 0.47 -22.06
CA ASN A 197 20.82 1.91 -21.96
C ASN A 197 19.54 2.75 -22.07
N TYR A 198 18.36 2.14 -22.14
CA TYR A 198 17.08 2.81 -21.93
C TYR A 198 16.52 2.44 -20.56
N VAL A 199 16.45 3.40 -19.64
CA VAL A 199 16.06 3.17 -18.24
C VAL A 199 14.73 3.84 -17.94
N VAL A 200 13.79 3.06 -17.41
CA VAL A 200 12.50 3.54 -16.88
C VAL A 200 12.56 3.46 -15.35
N ASN A 201 12.65 4.61 -14.69
CA ASN A 201 12.59 4.72 -13.25
C ASN A 201 11.18 4.47 -12.72
N LYS A 202 11.08 4.00 -11.48
CA LYS A 202 9.78 3.84 -10.80
C LYS A 202 9.10 5.19 -10.60
N LEU A 203 7.77 5.23 -10.74
CA LEU A 203 6.97 6.39 -10.40
C LEU A 203 6.68 6.40 -8.89
N ALA A 204 7.01 7.49 -8.20
CA ALA A 204 6.66 7.64 -6.79
C ALA A 204 5.14 7.81 -6.63
N LEU A 205 4.53 6.99 -5.78
CA LEU A 205 3.11 7.13 -5.44
C LEU A 205 2.89 8.37 -4.58
N THR A 206 1.86 9.13 -4.91
CA THR A 206 1.46 10.38 -4.24
C THR A 206 -0.01 10.35 -3.85
N GLY A 207 -0.41 11.25 -2.96
CA GLY A 207 -1.80 11.34 -2.49
C GLY A 207 -2.26 10.06 -1.81
N ALA A 208 -1.34 9.38 -1.11
CA ALA A 208 -1.69 8.22 -0.32
C ALA A 208 -2.66 8.61 0.80
N ALA A 209 -3.72 7.84 1.00
CA ALA A 209 -4.69 8.05 2.06
C ALA A 209 -5.18 6.71 2.62
N ILE A 210 -5.54 6.67 3.90
CA ILE A 210 -6.15 5.51 4.55
C ILE A 210 -7.54 5.95 5.03
N ALA A 211 -8.59 5.23 4.60
CA ALA A 211 -9.96 5.52 5.02
C ALA A 211 -10.15 5.38 6.53
N GLY A 212 -11.05 6.17 7.12
CA GLY A 212 -11.41 6.03 8.53
C GLY A 212 -12.25 4.76 8.76
N VAL A 213 -12.10 4.17 9.94
CA VAL A 213 -12.87 2.99 10.38
C VAL A 213 -13.43 3.24 11.77
N THR A 214 -14.65 2.77 12.02
CA THR A 214 -15.26 2.77 13.35
C THR A 214 -15.82 1.39 13.62
N THR A 215 -15.42 0.80 14.74
CA THR A 215 -15.88 -0.50 15.22
C THR A 215 -16.28 -0.41 16.69
N THR A 216 -16.87 -1.47 17.23
CA THR A 216 -17.15 -1.61 18.67
C THR A 216 -16.14 -2.60 19.26
N TYR A 217 -15.75 -2.38 20.51
CA TYR A 217 -14.86 -3.26 21.24
C TYR A 217 -15.25 -4.75 21.10
N ALA A 218 -14.24 -5.59 20.84
CA ALA A 218 -14.35 -7.02 20.51
C ALA A 218 -15.11 -7.38 19.22
N THR A 219 -15.38 -6.41 18.34
CA THR A 219 -15.87 -6.67 16.97
C THR A 219 -14.70 -6.61 15.99
N ALA A 220 -14.51 -7.68 15.20
CA ALA A 220 -13.50 -7.70 14.15
C ALA A 220 -13.82 -6.66 13.08
N ALA A 221 -12.84 -5.83 12.74
CA ALA A 221 -12.92 -4.87 11.64
C ALA A 221 -11.53 -4.68 11.03
N ASP A 222 -11.46 -4.77 9.70
CA ASP A 222 -10.23 -4.50 8.96
C ASP A 222 -9.81 -3.03 9.11
N ALA A 223 -8.53 -2.77 8.89
CA ALA A 223 -8.04 -1.41 8.73
C ALA A 223 -8.64 -0.77 7.47
N GLY A 224 -8.59 0.56 7.40
CA GLY A 224 -9.12 1.35 6.30
C GLY A 224 -8.46 1.02 4.96
N ALA A 225 -9.25 1.11 3.89
CA ALA A 225 -8.73 0.97 2.53
C ALA A 225 -7.67 2.04 2.23
N VAL A 226 -6.57 1.62 1.62
CA VAL A 226 -5.51 2.52 1.15
C VAL A 226 -5.79 2.94 -0.29
N SER A 227 -5.66 4.22 -0.59
CA SER A 227 -5.80 4.76 -1.95
C SER A 227 -4.63 5.66 -2.33
N PHE A 228 -4.44 5.84 -3.64
CA PHE A 228 -3.41 6.68 -4.26
C PHE A 228 -4.01 7.48 -5.41
N THR A 229 -3.55 8.70 -5.62
CA THR A 229 -4.14 9.60 -6.64
C THR A 229 -3.50 9.47 -8.02
N ASN A 230 -2.29 8.93 -8.13
CA ASN A 230 -1.50 8.92 -9.36
C ASN A 230 -1.19 7.52 -9.93
N VAL A 231 -1.98 6.50 -9.54
CA VAL A 231 -1.92 5.18 -10.18
C VAL A 231 -2.45 5.30 -11.62
N GLN A 232 -1.67 4.83 -12.57
CA GLN A 232 -1.85 5.05 -14.01
C GLN A 232 -2.95 4.18 -14.61
N GLY A 233 -3.49 4.63 -15.74
CA GLY A 233 -4.55 3.95 -16.51
C GLY A 233 -5.96 4.47 -16.23
N ALA A 234 -6.86 4.22 -17.18
CA ALA A 234 -8.27 4.58 -17.08
C ALA A 234 -9.05 3.53 -16.28
N VAL A 235 -10.32 3.82 -15.95
CA VAL A 235 -11.20 2.83 -15.32
C VAL A 235 -11.29 1.58 -16.22
N GLY A 236 -10.97 0.41 -15.67
CA GLY A 236 -10.95 -0.88 -16.39
C GLY A 236 -9.58 -1.30 -16.94
N SER A 237 -8.62 -0.37 -17.05
CA SER A 237 -7.22 -0.65 -17.42
C SER A 237 -6.23 0.01 -16.45
N LYS A 238 -6.70 0.36 -15.25
CA LYS A 238 -5.87 0.94 -14.21
C LYS A 238 -4.84 -0.08 -13.74
N ASP A 239 -3.62 0.37 -13.50
CA ASP A 239 -2.57 -0.47 -12.93
C ASP A 239 -3.04 -1.10 -11.61
N LYS A 240 -2.66 -2.36 -11.44
CA LYS A 240 -2.99 -3.13 -10.24
C LYS A 240 -1.93 -2.88 -9.19
N VAL A 241 -2.17 -1.84 -8.39
CA VAL A 241 -1.37 -1.49 -7.22
C VAL A 241 -2.28 -1.40 -6.01
N THR A 242 -2.00 -2.21 -5.01
CA THR A 242 -2.75 -2.28 -3.75
C THR A 242 -1.80 -2.06 -2.58
N SER A 243 -2.36 -1.67 -1.44
CA SER A 243 -1.65 -1.56 -0.17
C SER A 243 -2.61 -1.91 0.95
N VAL A 244 -2.09 -2.53 2.00
CA VAL A 244 -2.88 -2.95 3.16
C VAL A 244 -2.45 -2.09 4.36
N ALA A 245 -3.43 -1.46 4.99
CA ALA A 245 -3.19 -0.73 6.22
C ALA A 245 -3.18 -1.67 7.43
N SER A 246 -2.51 -1.23 8.49
CA SER A 246 -2.56 -1.82 9.82
C SER A 246 -2.69 -0.72 10.87
N ILE A 247 -3.13 -1.09 12.06
CA ILE A 247 -3.25 -0.16 13.18
C ILE A 247 -1.87 0.01 13.82
N VAL A 248 -1.47 1.25 14.09
CA VAL A 248 -0.20 1.54 14.75
C VAL A 248 -0.22 0.98 16.17
N ASP A 249 0.83 0.23 16.52
CA ASP A 249 0.99 -0.41 17.84
C ASP A 249 -0.20 -1.29 18.25
N ALA A 250 -0.89 -1.90 17.28
CA ALA A 250 -2.07 -2.74 17.52
C ALA A 250 -1.81 -3.85 18.55
N ASN A 251 -0.61 -4.43 18.53
CA ASN A 251 -0.21 -5.55 19.38
C ASN A 251 0.53 -5.12 20.66
N SER A 252 0.59 -3.82 20.95
CA SER A 252 1.16 -3.33 22.20
C SER A 252 0.30 -3.77 23.38
N SER A 253 0.92 -4.24 24.47
CA SER A 253 0.21 -4.60 25.70
C SER A 253 -0.57 -3.43 26.31
N ALA A 254 -0.20 -2.19 26.00
CA ALA A 254 -0.97 -1.01 26.37
C ALA A 254 -2.32 -0.94 25.64
N ASN A 255 -2.39 -1.44 24.40
CA ASN A 255 -3.54 -1.34 23.50
C ASN A 255 -4.39 -2.61 23.45
N ILE A 256 -3.89 -3.74 23.96
CA ILE A 256 -4.61 -5.02 24.00
C ILE A 256 -5.19 -5.28 25.39
N SER A 257 -6.46 -5.66 25.45
CA SER A 257 -7.17 -6.05 26.68
C SER A 257 -6.75 -7.43 27.19
N THR A 258 -7.21 -7.79 28.39
CA THR A 258 -6.96 -9.13 28.94
C THR A 258 -7.49 -10.26 28.02
N SER A 259 -8.60 -10.02 27.32
CA SER A 259 -9.18 -10.96 26.34
C SER A 259 -8.51 -10.97 24.96
N GLY A 260 -7.46 -10.18 24.74
CA GLY A 260 -6.72 -10.15 23.48
C GLY A 260 -7.33 -9.24 22.41
N ASN A 261 -8.30 -8.40 22.78
CA ASN A 261 -8.96 -7.47 21.86
C ASN A 261 -8.29 -6.09 21.90
N LEU A 262 -8.31 -5.38 20.78
CA LEU A 262 -7.91 -3.96 20.77
C LEU A 262 -8.86 -3.17 21.66
N LYS A 263 -8.31 -2.41 22.62
CA LYS A 263 -9.06 -1.61 23.60
C LYS A 263 -9.92 -0.54 22.92
N ALA A 264 -10.93 -0.06 23.64
CA ALA A 264 -11.70 1.10 23.18
C ALA A 264 -10.83 2.35 23.16
N GLY A 265 -10.89 3.14 22.09
CA GLY A 265 -10.01 4.27 21.87
C GLY A 265 -9.99 4.75 20.43
N SER A 266 -9.03 5.61 20.11
CA SER A 266 -8.79 6.07 18.74
C SER A 266 -7.32 5.87 18.39
N TYR A 267 -7.04 5.28 17.24
CA TYR A 267 -5.73 4.82 16.81
C TYR A 267 -5.37 5.39 15.44
N LYS A 268 -4.06 5.54 15.22
CA LYS A 268 -3.51 5.82 13.89
C LYS A 268 -3.46 4.55 13.05
N GLN A 269 -3.47 4.71 11.75
CA GLN A 269 -3.27 3.63 10.80
C GLN A 269 -2.00 3.88 9.99
N THR A 270 -1.34 2.81 9.55
CA THR A 270 -0.13 2.86 8.74
C THR A 270 -0.17 1.86 7.61
N ALA A 271 0.46 2.19 6.48
CA ALA A 271 0.67 1.29 5.35
C ALA A 271 2.09 1.50 4.84
N THR A 272 2.88 0.44 4.70
CA THR A 272 4.32 0.55 4.42
C THR A 272 4.77 -0.14 3.14
N ALA A 273 3.91 -0.95 2.54
CA ALA A 273 4.24 -1.73 1.35
C ALA A 273 3.11 -1.64 0.32
N ILE A 274 3.46 -1.89 -0.93
CA ILE A 274 2.53 -2.06 -2.05
C ILE A 274 2.68 -3.44 -2.66
N SER A 275 1.60 -3.94 -3.25
CA SER A 275 1.52 -5.23 -3.92
C SER A 275 0.67 -5.14 -5.19
N GLY A 276 0.63 -6.22 -5.97
CA GLY A 276 -0.10 -6.30 -7.23
C GLY A 276 0.83 -6.38 -8.45
N ASP A 277 0.26 -6.75 -9.59
CA ASP A 277 1.00 -7.07 -10.83
C ASP A 277 1.86 -5.90 -11.31
N ASP A 278 1.45 -4.65 -11.02
CA ASP A 278 2.13 -3.44 -11.49
C ASP A 278 2.92 -2.73 -10.39
N ALA A 279 2.95 -3.25 -9.15
CA ALA A 279 3.59 -2.59 -8.01
C ALA A 279 5.10 -2.33 -8.21
N ALA A 280 5.79 -3.17 -8.99
CA ALA A 280 7.20 -2.99 -9.31
C ALA A 280 7.50 -1.70 -10.10
N ASN A 281 6.49 -1.12 -10.77
CA ASN A 281 6.61 0.13 -11.51
C ASN A 281 6.58 1.37 -10.62
N TYR A 282 6.29 1.19 -9.32
CA TYR A 282 6.07 2.27 -8.38
C TYR A 282 7.00 2.19 -7.18
N SER A 283 7.27 3.34 -6.58
CA SER A 283 7.87 3.43 -5.25
C SER A 283 6.87 4.00 -4.25
N PHE A 284 6.88 3.47 -3.04
CA PHE A 284 6.02 3.91 -1.95
C PHE A 284 6.85 4.11 -0.69
N ALA A 285 6.81 5.31 -0.13
CA ALA A 285 7.55 5.66 1.09
C ALA A 285 6.83 5.19 2.38
N GLY A 286 5.63 4.64 2.26
CA GLY A 286 4.74 4.42 3.38
C GLY A 286 3.93 5.66 3.74
N ILE A 287 2.87 5.47 4.52
CA ILE A 287 2.10 6.54 5.14
C ILE A 287 1.60 6.10 6.51
N THR A 288 1.60 7.01 7.47
CA THR A 288 0.86 6.90 8.73
C THR A 288 -0.11 8.06 8.81
N THR A 289 -1.34 7.82 9.26
CA THR A 289 -2.36 8.85 9.34
C THR A 289 -1.95 9.95 10.32
N THR A 290 -2.15 11.21 9.94
CA THR A 290 -1.86 12.36 10.80
C THR A 290 -2.73 12.32 12.05
N ASP A 291 -4.02 12.05 11.86
CA ASP A 291 -5.00 11.93 12.93
C ASP A 291 -5.35 10.46 13.22
N ASN A 292 -5.88 10.22 14.41
CA ASN A 292 -6.42 8.92 14.78
C ASN A 292 -7.75 8.71 14.05
N ASN A 293 -7.74 7.89 13.00
CA ASN A 293 -8.92 7.65 12.16
C ASN A 293 -9.44 6.21 12.23
N TYR A 294 -8.87 5.36 13.10
CA TYR A 294 -9.46 4.07 13.48
C TYR A 294 -10.03 4.16 14.90
N VAL A 295 -11.35 4.08 15.05
CA VAL A 295 -12.04 4.29 16.33
C VAL A 295 -12.67 2.99 16.80
N VAL A 296 -12.38 2.60 18.04
CA VAL A 296 -13.02 1.48 18.75
C VAL A 296 -13.93 2.05 19.83
N ASN A 297 -15.23 1.95 19.62
CA ASN A 297 -16.24 2.35 20.59
C ASN A 297 -16.32 1.37 21.75
N LYS A 298 -16.75 1.85 22.92
CA LYS A 298 -17.00 0.99 24.08
C LYS A 298 -18.14 0.02 23.80
N LEU A 299 -18.01 -1.21 24.31
CA LEU A 299 -19.09 -2.20 24.29
C LEU A 299 -20.05 -1.94 25.46
N ALA A 300 -21.34 -1.78 25.18
CA ALA A 300 -22.35 -1.67 26.24
C ALA A 300 -22.49 -3.01 26.97
N LEU A 301 -22.37 -3.00 28.30
CA LEU A 301 -22.63 -4.18 29.13
C LEU A 301 -24.12 -4.50 29.15
N THR A 302 -24.43 -5.78 29.00
CA THR A 302 -25.80 -6.30 29.02
C THR A 302 -25.94 -7.48 29.99
N GLY A 303 -27.19 -7.83 30.31
CA GLY A 303 -27.49 -8.90 31.26
C GLY A 303 -26.93 -8.64 32.66
N ALA A 304 -26.89 -7.37 33.08
CA ALA A 304 -26.50 -7.01 34.43
C ALA A 304 -27.47 -7.65 35.44
N ALA A 305 -26.94 -8.26 36.49
CA ALA A 305 -27.73 -8.84 37.58
C ALA A 305 -26.99 -8.67 38.90
N ILE A 306 -27.73 -8.55 40.00
CA ILE A 306 -27.21 -8.50 41.37
C ILE A 306 -27.75 -9.73 42.11
N ALA A 307 -26.86 -10.55 42.65
CA ALA A 307 -27.26 -11.74 43.41
C ALA A 307 -28.09 -11.37 44.66
N GLY A 308 -29.02 -12.23 45.03
CA GLY A 308 -29.76 -12.06 46.29
C GLY A 308 -28.86 -12.32 47.51
N VAL A 309 -29.11 -11.61 48.60
CA VAL A 309 -28.41 -11.78 49.88
C VAL A 309 -29.43 -11.90 50.99
N THR A 310 -29.19 -12.82 51.92
CA THR A 310 -30.00 -12.95 53.14
C THR A 310 -29.06 -12.88 54.33
N THR A 311 -29.33 -11.96 55.26
CA THR A 311 -28.61 -11.82 56.53
C THR A 311 -29.58 -11.77 57.69
N THR A 312 -29.07 -11.82 58.92
CA THR A 312 -29.84 -11.59 60.14
C THR A 312 -29.54 -10.18 60.65
N TYR A 313 -30.53 -9.55 61.28
CA TYR A 313 -30.38 -8.24 61.90
C TYR A 313 -29.12 -8.15 62.78
N ALA A 314 -28.36 -7.05 62.60
CA ALA A 314 -27.06 -6.77 63.21
C ALA A 314 -25.90 -7.72 62.82
N THR A 315 -26.09 -8.58 61.81
CA THR A 315 -25.00 -9.30 61.17
C THR A 315 -24.53 -8.54 59.93
N ALA A 316 -23.24 -8.25 59.84
CA ALA A 316 -22.64 -7.66 58.66
C ALA A 316 -22.77 -8.62 57.47
N ALA A 317 -23.26 -8.11 56.34
CA ALA A 317 -23.26 -8.82 55.07
C ALA A 317 -23.02 -7.80 53.95
N ASP A 318 -22.25 -8.22 52.95
CA ASP A 318 -22.03 -7.41 51.77
C ASP A 318 -23.28 -7.44 50.87
N ALA A 319 -23.41 -6.43 50.02
CA ALA A 319 -24.39 -6.48 48.94
C ALA A 319 -24.05 -7.63 47.96
N GLY A 320 -25.04 -8.03 47.17
CA GLY A 320 -24.94 -9.11 46.22
C GLY A 320 -23.88 -8.87 45.15
N ALA A 321 -23.24 -9.96 44.70
CA ALA A 321 -22.30 -9.91 43.59
C ALA A 321 -22.99 -9.44 42.31
N VAL A 322 -22.34 -8.53 41.59
CA VAL A 322 -22.80 -8.03 40.28
C VAL A 322 -22.19 -8.89 39.16
N SER A 323 -23.01 -9.31 38.20
CA SER A 323 -22.57 -10.09 37.04
C SER A 323 -23.08 -9.48 35.74
N PHE A 324 -22.35 -9.73 34.65
CA PHE A 324 -22.70 -9.33 33.28
C PHE A 324 -22.56 -10.52 32.32
N THR A 325 -23.38 -10.59 31.28
CA THR A 325 -23.39 -11.75 30.37
C THR A 325 -22.42 -11.62 29.19
N ASN A 326 -22.01 -10.40 28.82
CA ASN A 326 -21.25 -10.12 27.60
C ASN A 326 -19.82 -9.58 27.83
N VAL A 327 -19.25 -9.82 29.02
CA VAL A 327 -17.82 -9.55 29.27
C VAL A 327 -16.99 -10.54 28.44
N GLN A 328 -16.00 -10.02 27.72
CA GLN A 328 -15.29 -10.72 26.65
C GLN A 328 -14.18 -11.61 27.20
N GLY A 329 -13.80 -12.63 26.43
CA GLY A 329 -12.75 -13.58 26.77
C GLY A 329 -13.26 -14.89 27.35
N ALA A 330 -12.42 -15.92 27.25
CA ALA A 330 -12.68 -17.25 27.80
C ALA A 330 -12.31 -17.32 29.28
N VAL A 331 -12.66 -18.43 29.95
CA VAL A 331 -12.23 -18.65 31.34
C VAL A 331 -10.70 -18.61 31.42
N GLY A 332 -10.15 -17.74 32.27
CA GLY A 332 -8.71 -17.52 32.42
C GLY A 332 -8.12 -16.35 31.61
N SER A 333 -8.83 -15.87 30.59
CA SER A 333 -8.49 -14.66 29.81
C SER A 333 -9.66 -13.69 29.69
N LYS A 334 -10.64 -13.82 30.59
CA LYS A 334 -11.81 -12.96 30.63
C LYS A 334 -11.39 -11.55 31.04
N ASP A 335 -11.96 -10.55 30.38
CA ASP A 335 -11.76 -9.16 30.73
C ASP A 335 -12.09 -8.91 32.20
N LYS A 336 -11.24 -8.11 32.84
CA LYS A 336 -11.37 -7.76 34.25
C LYS A 336 -12.28 -6.54 34.39
N VAL A 337 -13.58 -6.84 34.47
CA VAL A 337 -14.62 -5.85 34.72
C VAL A 337 -15.42 -6.28 35.94
N THR A 338 -15.51 -5.38 36.90
CA THR A 338 -16.19 -5.59 38.18
C THR A 338 -17.15 -4.45 38.45
N SER A 339 -18.15 -4.69 39.29
CA SER A 339 -19.07 -3.68 39.78
C SER A 339 -19.46 -4.03 41.21
N VAL A 340 -19.68 -3.02 42.04
CA VAL A 340 -20.05 -3.18 43.45
C VAL A 340 -21.49 -2.73 43.61
N ALA A 341 -22.31 -3.62 44.17
CA ALA A 341 -23.68 -3.29 44.54
C ALA A 341 -23.72 -2.57 45.89
N SER A 342 -24.79 -1.82 46.10
CA SER A 342 -25.15 -1.18 47.36
C SER A 342 -26.64 -1.33 47.60
N ILE A 343 -27.05 -1.28 48.86
CA ILE A 343 -28.47 -1.34 49.22
C ILE A 343 -29.09 0.03 48.97
N VAL A 344 -30.25 0.05 48.31
CA VAL A 344 -30.98 1.29 48.07
C VAL A 344 -31.44 1.88 49.40
N ASP A 345 -31.15 3.17 49.61
CA ASP A 345 -31.50 3.91 50.83
C ASP A 345 -31.02 3.26 52.14
N ALA A 346 -29.89 2.55 52.10
CA ALA A 346 -29.33 1.83 53.25
C ALA A 346 -29.18 2.71 54.50
N ASN A 347 -28.81 3.98 54.30
CA ASN A 347 -28.52 4.94 55.37
C ASN A 347 -29.72 5.86 55.68
N SER A 348 -30.90 5.58 55.13
CA SER A 348 -32.10 6.33 55.46
C SER A 348 -32.46 6.10 56.93
N SER A 349 -32.85 7.15 57.66
CA SER A 349 -33.31 7.05 59.04
C SER A 349 -34.55 6.13 59.18
N ALA A 350 -35.31 5.96 58.11
CA ALA A 350 -36.41 5.00 58.05
C ALA A 350 -35.92 3.54 58.11
N ASN A 351 -34.73 3.26 57.59
CA ASN A 351 -34.17 1.92 57.43
C ASN A 351 -33.13 1.56 58.49
N ILE A 352 -32.58 2.53 59.21
CA ILE A 352 -31.59 2.31 60.28
C ILE A 352 -32.26 2.30 61.65
N SER A 353 -31.92 1.30 62.47
CA SER A 353 -32.36 1.16 63.86
C SER A 353 -31.66 2.15 64.79
N THR A 354 -32.13 2.22 66.03
CA THR A 354 -31.50 3.02 67.09
C THR A 354 -30.07 2.59 67.41
N SER A 355 -29.74 1.30 67.20
CA SER A 355 -28.38 0.77 67.36
C SER A 355 -27.49 0.96 66.10
N GLY A 356 -27.98 1.63 65.06
CA GLY A 356 -27.22 1.91 63.84
C GLY A 356 -27.21 0.76 62.82
N ASN A 357 -28.03 -0.27 63.02
CA ASN A 357 -28.11 -1.43 62.13
C ASN A 357 -29.24 -1.28 61.11
N LEU A 358 -29.06 -1.85 59.91
CA LEU A 358 -30.15 -1.96 58.94
C LEU A 358 -31.29 -2.80 59.54
N LYS A 359 -32.52 -2.28 59.53
CA LYS A 359 -33.71 -2.93 60.10
C LYS A 359 -34.02 -4.24 59.36
N ALA A 360 -34.75 -5.13 60.03
CA ALA A 360 -35.30 -6.32 59.38
C ALA A 360 -36.32 -5.93 58.31
N GLY A 361 -36.21 -6.53 57.13
CA GLY A 361 -36.99 -6.16 55.95
C GLY A 361 -36.37 -6.70 54.66
N SER A 362 -36.95 -6.33 53.53
CA SER A 362 -36.42 -6.65 52.20
C SER A 362 -36.14 -5.34 51.45
N TYR A 363 -34.96 -5.23 50.83
CA TYR A 363 -34.46 -4.02 50.18
C TYR A 363 -34.03 -4.30 48.74
N ASN A 364 -34.17 -3.30 47.86
CA ASN A 364 -33.56 -3.31 46.53
C ASN A 364 -32.05 -3.10 46.64
N GLN A 365 -31.35 -3.56 45.61
CA GLN A 365 -29.91 -3.32 45.44
C GLN A 365 -29.67 -2.53 44.16
N THR A 366 -28.62 -1.71 44.14
CA THR A 366 -28.22 -0.91 42.98
C THR A 366 -26.71 -0.95 42.76
N ALA A 367 -26.30 -0.94 41.49
CA ALA A 367 -24.91 -0.83 41.07
C ALA A 367 -24.83 0.16 39.91
N THR A 368 -23.97 1.18 40.00
CA THR A 368 -23.99 2.33 39.08
C THR A 368 -22.67 2.53 38.33
N ALA A 369 -21.60 1.86 38.75
CA ALA A 369 -20.27 2.02 38.17
C ALA A 369 -19.59 0.66 37.95
N ILE A 370 -18.63 0.65 37.02
CA ILE A 370 -17.73 -0.48 36.79
C ILE A 370 -16.29 -0.06 37.05
N SER A 371 -15.45 -1.03 37.41
CA SER A 371 -14.03 -0.86 37.65
C SER A 371 -13.24 -2.10 37.21
N GLY A 372 -11.91 -2.01 37.23
CA GLY A 372 -11.00 -3.05 36.76
C GLY A 372 -10.23 -2.64 35.51
N ASP A 373 -9.18 -3.42 35.19
CA ASP A 373 -8.20 -3.10 34.15
C ASP A 373 -8.84 -2.89 32.77
N ASP A 374 -9.95 -3.57 32.49
CA ASP A 374 -10.63 -3.53 31.18
C ASP A 374 -11.92 -2.69 31.19
N ALA A 375 -12.28 -2.07 32.32
CA ALA A 375 -13.56 -1.34 32.45
C ALA A 375 -13.70 -0.17 31.46
N ALA A 376 -12.59 0.45 31.04
CA ALA A 376 -12.59 1.51 30.04
C ALA A 376 -13.11 1.08 28.67
N ASN A 377 -13.08 -0.23 28.36
CA ASN A 377 -13.58 -0.80 27.12
C ASN A 377 -15.10 -0.95 27.08
N TYR A 378 -15.77 -0.69 28.21
CA TYR A 378 -17.18 -0.93 28.40
C TYR A 378 -17.93 0.32 28.82
N SER A 379 -19.21 0.38 28.46
CA SER A 379 -20.15 1.33 29.03
C SER A 379 -21.18 0.59 29.89
N PHE A 380 -21.52 1.19 31.03
CA PHE A 380 -22.51 0.67 31.96
C PHE A 380 -23.42 1.81 32.41
N THR A 381 -24.73 1.62 32.30
CA THR A 381 -25.74 2.62 32.65
C THR A 381 -26.27 2.45 34.08
N GLY A 382 -25.75 1.48 34.83
CA GLY A 382 -26.29 1.10 36.13
C GLY A 382 -27.45 0.11 36.05
N ILE A 383 -27.75 -0.53 37.19
CA ILE A 383 -28.93 -1.36 37.39
C ILE A 383 -29.42 -1.20 38.83
N THR A 384 -30.74 -1.23 39.02
CA THR A 384 -31.38 -1.45 40.32
C THR A 384 -32.26 -2.68 40.20
N THR A 385 -32.24 -3.55 41.21
CA THR A 385 -33.05 -4.77 41.20
C THR A 385 -34.53 -4.40 41.17
N THR A 386 -35.30 -5.08 40.33
CA THR A 386 -36.76 -4.88 40.26
C THR A 386 -37.43 -5.35 41.55
N ASP A 387 -36.98 -6.49 42.07
CA ASP A 387 -37.45 -7.07 43.31
C ASP A 387 -36.48 -6.82 44.47
N ASN A 388 -37.02 -6.80 45.68
CA ASN A 388 -36.24 -6.67 46.90
C ASN A 388 -35.53 -7.99 47.19
N ASN A 389 -34.28 -8.09 46.75
CA ASN A 389 -33.49 -9.32 46.85
C ASN A 389 -32.38 -9.27 47.92
N TYR A 390 -32.30 -8.19 48.70
CA TYR A 390 -31.50 -8.14 49.93
C TYR A 390 -32.43 -8.24 51.15
N VAL A 391 -32.37 -9.34 51.89
CA VAL A 391 -33.28 -9.66 53.00
C VAL A 391 -32.54 -9.65 54.33
N VAL A 392 -33.03 -8.85 55.27
CA VAL A 392 -32.59 -8.85 56.66
C VAL A 392 -33.65 -9.54 57.51
N ASN A 393 -33.33 -10.74 57.99
CA ASN A 393 -34.18 -11.50 58.89
C ASN A 393 -34.19 -10.87 60.29
N LYS A 394 -35.31 -11.04 60.99
CA LYS A 394 -35.41 -10.64 62.40
C LYS A 394 -34.42 -11.46 63.23
N LEU A 395 -33.73 -10.79 64.16
CA LEU A 395 -32.93 -11.47 65.18
C LEU A 395 -33.85 -12.06 66.25
N ALA A 396 -33.76 -13.36 66.49
CA ALA A 396 -34.46 -14.00 67.60
C ALA A 396 -33.84 -13.53 68.94
N LEU A 397 -34.67 -13.06 69.86
CA LEU A 397 -34.21 -12.63 71.18
C LEU A 397 -33.93 -13.85 72.08
N THR A 398 -32.81 -13.82 72.80
CA THR A 398 -32.35 -14.94 73.63
C THR A 398 -31.85 -14.47 75.00
N GLY A 399 -31.76 -15.41 75.94
CA GLY A 399 -31.37 -15.13 77.33
C GLY A 399 -32.37 -14.21 78.01
N ALA A 400 -33.66 -14.51 77.87
CA ALA A 400 -34.71 -13.77 78.58
C ALA A 400 -34.52 -13.93 80.09
N ALA A 401 -34.50 -12.81 80.81
CA ALA A 401 -34.43 -12.78 82.26
C ALA A 401 -35.46 -11.78 82.80
N ILE A 402 -36.20 -12.19 83.83
CA ILE A 402 -37.15 -11.35 84.56
C ILE A 402 -36.47 -10.96 85.87
N ALA A 403 -36.34 -9.66 86.14
CA ALA A 403 -35.79 -9.20 87.41
C ALA A 403 -36.66 -9.65 88.59
N GLY A 404 -36.03 -10.00 89.72
CA GLY A 404 -36.76 -10.22 90.97
C GLY A 404 -37.39 -8.91 91.45
N VAL A 405 -38.63 -8.99 91.95
CA VAL A 405 -39.33 -7.85 92.56
C VAL A 405 -39.74 -8.24 93.97
N THR A 406 -39.48 -7.35 94.92
CA THR A 406 -39.97 -7.47 96.30
C THR A 406 -40.97 -6.36 96.55
N THR A 407 -42.18 -6.71 96.99
CA THR A 407 -43.24 -5.77 97.34
C THR A 407 -43.73 -6.04 98.76
N THR A 408 -44.38 -5.06 99.39
CA THR A 408 -44.95 -5.23 100.74
C THR A 408 -46.40 -5.72 100.61
N TYR A 409 -46.90 -6.45 101.61
CA TYR A 409 -48.31 -6.86 101.62
C TYR A 409 -49.25 -5.64 101.47
N ALA A 410 -50.29 -5.78 100.65
CA ALA A 410 -51.26 -4.73 100.30
C ALA A 410 -50.72 -3.56 99.43
N THR A 411 -49.48 -3.63 98.92
CA THR A 411 -49.03 -2.80 97.80
C THR A 411 -49.17 -3.56 96.47
N ALA A 412 -49.45 -2.86 95.38
CA ALA A 412 -49.51 -3.48 94.06
C ALA A 412 -48.17 -4.17 93.74
N ALA A 413 -48.24 -5.41 93.25
CA ALA A 413 -47.08 -6.18 92.86
C ALA A 413 -46.87 -6.02 91.35
N ASP A 414 -45.90 -5.19 90.96
CA ASP A 414 -45.47 -5.13 89.57
C ASP A 414 -44.62 -6.36 89.24
N ALA A 415 -44.79 -6.89 88.04
CA ALA A 415 -43.88 -7.90 87.53
C ALA A 415 -42.51 -7.27 87.22
N GLY A 416 -41.46 -8.08 87.30
CA GLY A 416 -40.09 -7.67 87.03
C GLY A 416 -39.87 -7.22 85.60
N ALA A 417 -38.90 -6.33 85.42
CA ALA A 417 -38.46 -5.93 84.09
C ALA A 417 -37.91 -7.14 83.33
N VAL A 418 -38.38 -7.31 82.09
CA VAL A 418 -37.86 -8.33 81.17
C VAL A 418 -36.65 -7.77 80.44
N SER A 419 -35.58 -8.55 80.40
CA SER A 419 -34.36 -8.23 79.67
C SER A 419 -33.94 -9.39 78.77
N PHE A 420 -33.24 -9.08 77.67
CA PHE A 420 -32.63 -10.07 76.79
C PHE A 420 -31.13 -9.79 76.67
N THR A 421 -30.34 -10.84 76.57
CA THR A 421 -28.88 -10.74 76.53
C THR A 421 -28.35 -10.24 75.18
N ASN A 422 -29.10 -10.42 74.10
CA ASN A 422 -28.67 -10.14 72.72
C ASN A 422 -29.33 -8.91 72.07
N VAL A 423 -29.87 -7.98 72.87
CA VAL A 423 -30.33 -6.67 72.37
C VAL A 423 -29.12 -5.87 71.87
N GLN A 424 -29.20 -5.41 70.62
CA GLN A 424 -28.09 -4.78 69.91
C GLN A 424 -27.90 -3.32 70.34
N GLY A 425 -26.64 -2.85 70.31
CA GLY A 425 -26.25 -1.47 70.64
C GLY A 425 -25.46 -1.32 71.94
N ALA A 426 -24.65 -0.26 72.01
CA ALA A 426 -23.92 0.11 73.23
C ALA A 426 -24.87 0.64 74.32
N VAL A 427 -24.40 0.69 75.57
CA VAL A 427 -25.18 1.26 76.69
C VAL A 427 -25.55 2.71 76.35
N GLY A 428 -26.86 3.02 76.30
CA GLY A 428 -27.39 4.34 75.88
C GLY A 428 -27.87 4.43 74.42
N SER A 429 -27.57 3.43 73.59
CA SER A 429 -28.03 3.33 72.19
C SER A 429 -28.51 1.91 71.84
N LYS A 430 -28.95 1.16 72.86
CA LYS A 430 -29.57 -0.14 72.65
C LYS A 430 -30.88 0.01 71.91
N ASP A 431 -31.19 -0.99 71.08
CA ASP A 431 -32.51 -1.08 70.49
C ASP A 431 -33.59 -1.19 71.54
N LYS A 432 -34.67 -0.45 71.33
CA LYS A 432 -35.83 -0.49 72.22
C LYS A 432 -36.63 -1.76 71.95
N VAL A 433 -36.50 -2.72 72.86
CA VAL A 433 -37.32 -3.93 72.91
C VAL A 433 -38.18 -3.89 74.16
N THR A 434 -39.49 -4.08 74.00
CA THR A 434 -40.44 -4.14 75.12
C THR A 434 -41.02 -5.54 75.23
N SER A 435 -40.91 -6.15 76.40
CA SER A 435 -41.63 -7.35 76.82
C SER A 435 -42.18 -7.11 78.22
N VAL A 436 -43.31 -7.74 78.53
CA VAL A 436 -44.03 -7.54 79.79
C VAL A 436 -44.07 -8.86 80.52
N ALA A 437 -43.54 -8.90 81.74
CA ALA A 437 -43.72 -10.04 82.61
C ALA A 437 -45.09 -10.00 83.31
N SER A 438 -45.52 -11.15 83.79
CA SER A 438 -46.67 -11.32 84.65
C SER A 438 -46.34 -12.28 85.79
N ILE A 439 -46.96 -12.07 86.94
CA ILE A 439 -46.87 -12.98 88.08
C ILE A 439 -47.77 -14.19 87.79
N VAL A 440 -47.19 -15.38 87.84
CA VAL A 440 -47.90 -16.64 87.58
C VAL A 440 -48.97 -16.85 88.65
N ASP A 441 -50.20 -17.14 88.22
CA ASP A 441 -51.36 -17.37 89.10
C ASP A 441 -51.68 -16.24 90.08
N ALA A 442 -51.34 -14.99 89.73
CA ALA A 442 -51.54 -13.83 90.59
C ALA A 442 -53.00 -13.68 91.05
N ASN A 443 -53.96 -14.03 90.20
CA ASN A 443 -55.40 -13.90 90.46
C ASN A 443 -56.05 -15.21 90.96
N SER A 444 -55.27 -16.24 91.28
CA SER A 444 -55.81 -17.48 91.84
C SER A 444 -56.37 -17.22 93.23
N SER A 445 -57.55 -17.79 93.55
CA SER A 445 -58.16 -17.71 94.88
C SER A 445 -57.27 -18.29 95.99
N ALA A 446 -56.33 -19.17 95.63
CA ALA A 446 -55.31 -19.67 96.54
C ALA A 446 -54.29 -18.58 96.93
N ASN A 447 -54.02 -17.63 96.03
CA ASN A 447 -52.96 -16.63 96.14
C ASN A 447 -53.48 -15.24 96.54
N ILE A 448 -54.79 -14.98 96.44
CA ILE A 448 -55.43 -13.71 96.81
C ILE A 448 -56.07 -13.81 98.21
N SER A 449 -55.86 -12.80 99.06
CA SER A 449 -56.50 -12.66 100.37
C SER A 449 -57.97 -12.29 100.22
N THR A 450 -58.74 -12.41 101.31
CA THR A 450 -60.14 -11.95 101.37
C THR A 450 -60.31 -10.45 101.10
N SER A 451 -59.23 -9.66 101.24
CA SER A 451 -59.17 -8.23 100.91
C SER A 451 -58.78 -7.94 99.45
N GLY A 452 -58.63 -8.97 98.60
CA GLY A 452 -58.28 -8.82 97.18
C GLY A 452 -56.78 -8.61 96.89
N ASN A 453 -55.90 -8.72 97.90
CA ASN A 453 -54.46 -8.52 97.73
C ASN A 453 -53.72 -9.85 97.55
N LEU A 454 -52.60 -9.85 96.82
CA LEU A 454 -51.70 -11.01 96.76
C LEU A 454 -51.17 -11.32 98.18
N LYS A 455 -51.23 -12.59 98.60
CA LYS A 455 -50.74 -13.05 99.91
C LYS A 455 -49.21 -12.88 100.00
N ALA A 456 -48.67 -12.86 101.22
CA ALA A 456 -47.21 -12.87 101.41
C ALA A 456 -46.65 -14.25 101.02
N GLY A 457 -45.64 -14.28 100.15
CA GLY A 457 -45.06 -15.52 99.64
C GLY A 457 -44.06 -15.28 98.51
N SER A 458 -43.50 -16.37 97.99
CA SER A 458 -42.66 -16.34 96.77
C SER A 458 -43.50 -16.79 95.58
N TYR A 459 -43.49 -16.01 94.51
CA TYR A 459 -44.28 -16.26 93.29
C TYR A 459 -43.36 -16.32 92.08
N ASN A 460 -43.69 -17.22 91.15
CA ASN A 460 -43.00 -17.31 89.86
C ASN A 460 -43.49 -16.22 88.91
N GLN A 461 -42.66 -15.85 87.93
CA GLN A 461 -42.98 -14.87 86.90
C GLN A 461 -42.78 -15.47 85.51
N THR A 462 -43.55 -15.01 84.52
CA THR A 462 -43.44 -15.41 83.11
C THR A 462 -43.46 -14.18 82.20
N ALA A 463 -42.79 -14.23 81.04
CA ALA A 463 -42.66 -13.12 80.08
C ALA A 463 -42.87 -13.58 78.64
#